data_AF-A0A0S2DDF1-F1
#
_entry.id   AF-A0A0S2DDF1-F1
#
_cell.length_a   1.000
_cell.length_b   1.000
_cell.length_c   1.000
_cell.angle_alpha   90.00
_cell.angle_beta   90.00
_cell.angle_gamma   90.00
#
_symmetry.space_group_name_H-M   'P 1'
#
loop_
_entity.id
_entity.type
_entity.pdbx_description
1 polymer ?
#
loop_
_entity_poly.entity_id
_entity_poly.type
_entity_poly.pdbx_seq_one_letter_code
_entity_poly.pdbx_strand_id
1 'polypeptide(L)'
;MRWPLEGEAGKQKVAAALRRSFFMKPLQARQFSGEGPVKLADGNVLSSAWIGELSGQIDIGVAAEPCVSPELAAGWIGARGEATLDAHGVDRGKTYQAQGAGVRVEFTTTPSTYRCIDSINIYPFDDPRQ
;
A
#
# COMPACT_ATOMS: atom_id res chain seq x y z
N MET A 1 -0.59 -22.65 -12.88
CA MET A 1 -1.71 -21.70 -12.70
C MET A 1 -1.13 -20.31 -12.64
N ARG A 2 -1.66 -19.35 -13.41
CA ARG A 2 -1.27 -17.94 -13.37
C ARG A 2 -2.34 -17.18 -12.61
N TRP A 3 -1.96 -16.42 -11.59
CA TRP A 3 -2.91 -15.63 -10.82
C TRP A 3 -3.46 -14.45 -11.66
N PRO A 4 -4.70 -13.98 -11.41
CA PRO A 4 -5.33 -12.96 -12.24
C PRO A 4 -4.58 -11.62 -12.35
N LEU A 5 -3.79 -11.28 -11.34
CA LEU A 5 -2.99 -10.06 -11.25
C LEU A 5 -1.47 -10.33 -11.33
N GLU A 6 -1.06 -11.52 -11.77
CA GLU A 6 0.36 -11.89 -11.89
C GLU A 6 0.99 -11.39 -13.21
N GLY A 7 2.19 -10.81 -13.09
CA GLY A 7 2.97 -10.26 -14.19
C GLY A 7 2.43 -8.95 -14.75
N GLU A 8 3.00 -8.50 -15.87
CA GLU A 8 2.83 -7.14 -16.41
C GLU A 8 1.37 -6.73 -16.67
N ALA A 9 0.57 -7.62 -17.26
CA ALA A 9 -0.86 -7.34 -17.48
C ALA A 9 -1.64 -7.16 -16.17
N GLY A 10 -1.23 -7.86 -15.11
CA GLY A 10 -1.78 -7.71 -13.77
C GLY A 10 -1.41 -6.37 -13.14
N LYS A 11 -0.13 -5.99 -13.21
CA LYS A 11 0.37 -4.67 -12.80
C LYS A 11 -0.42 -3.54 -13.43
N GLN A 12 -0.64 -3.60 -14.75
CA GLN A 12 -1.39 -2.58 -15.48
C GLN A 12 -2.86 -2.49 -15.05
N LYS A 13 -3.50 -3.63 -14.74
CA LYS A 13 -4.88 -3.64 -14.20
C LYS A 13 -4.96 -2.97 -12.82
N VAL A 14 -4.02 -3.29 -11.93
CA VAL A 14 -3.94 -2.68 -10.60
C VAL A 14 -3.71 -1.18 -10.74
N ALA A 15 -2.70 -0.75 -11.52
CA ALA A 15 -2.42 0.65 -11.77
C ALA A 15 -3.60 1.41 -12.38
N ALA A 16 -4.33 0.82 -13.33
CA ALA A 16 -5.50 1.44 -13.95
C ALA A 16 -6.68 1.58 -12.98
N ALA A 17 -6.95 0.56 -12.15
CA ALA A 17 -8.00 0.65 -11.13
C ALA A 17 -7.67 1.75 -10.10
N LEU A 18 -6.41 1.78 -9.69
CA LEU A 18 -5.88 2.77 -8.77
C LEU A 18 -5.93 4.20 -9.31
N ARG A 19 -5.57 4.44 -10.58
CA ARG A 19 -5.73 5.75 -11.25
C ARG A 19 -7.18 6.21 -11.36
N ARG A 20 -8.15 5.29 -11.34
CA ARG A 20 -9.59 5.63 -11.34
C ARG A 20 -10.08 5.99 -9.94
N SER A 21 -9.60 5.30 -8.92
CA SER A 21 -10.00 5.54 -7.53
C SER A 21 -9.30 6.75 -6.91
N PHE A 22 -8.11 7.07 -7.40
CA PHE A 22 -7.24 8.08 -6.82
C PHE A 22 -6.60 8.93 -7.94
N PHE A 23 -6.46 10.24 -7.73
CA PHE A 23 -5.68 11.11 -8.61
C PHE A 23 -4.17 10.88 -8.43
N MET A 24 -3.70 9.64 -8.66
CA MET A 24 -2.30 9.27 -8.51
C MET A 24 -1.54 9.50 -9.81
N LYS A 25 -0.42 10.22 -9.72
CA LYS A 25 0.50 10.40 -10.85
C LYS A 25 1.57 9.32 -10.84
N PRO A 26 1.91 8.73 -11.99
CA PRO A 26 3.06 7.82 -12.09
C PRO A 26 4.35 8.56 -11.73
N LEU A 27 5.23 7.93 -10.94
CA LEU A 27 6.60 8.41 -10.80
C LEU A 27 7.40 8.01 -12.04
N GLN A 28 8.26 8.90 -12.53
CA GLN A 28 9.26 8.51 -13.52
C GLN A 28 10.23 7.50 -12.89
N ALA A 29 10.84 6.62 -13.67
CA ALA A 29 11.75 5.55 -13.22
C ALA A 29 12.95 5.99 -12.35
N ARG A 30 13.19 7.29 -12.20
CA ARG A 30 14.25 7.89 -11.37
C ARG A 30 13.76 8.89 -10.32
N GLN A 31 12.44 9.07 -10.21
CA GLN A 31 11.85 10.04 -9.30
C GLN A 31 11.44 9.31 -8.01
N PHE A 32 12.02 9.71 -6.89
CA PHE A 32 11.75 9.14 -5.55
C PHE A 32 10.80 10.02 -4.71
N SER A 33 10.25 11.10 -5.27
CA SER A 33 9.34 12.02 -4.58
C SER A 33 8.00 12.17 -5.31
N GLY A 34 6.93 11.82 -4.59
CA GLY A 34 5.54 11.89 -5.03
C GLY A 34 4.84 13.22 -4.67
N GLU A 35 3.65 13.41 -5.25
CA GLU A 35 2.81 14.58 -4.98
C GLU A 35 2.07 14.46 -3.65
N GLY A 36 1.81 15.63 -3.05
CA GLY A 36 1.23 15.80 -1.72
C GLY A 36 -0.25 15.45 -1.62
N PRO A 37 -0.93 15.93 -0.56
CA PRO A 37 -2.09 15.22 -0.04
C PRO A 37 -3.30 15.25 -0.97
N VAL A 38 -3.94 14.09 -1.17
CA VAL A 38 -5.17 13.92 -1.94
C VAL A 38 -6.31 13.58 -0.98
N LYS A 39 -7.36 14.41 -0.98
CA LYS A 39 -8.60 14.11 -0.23
C LYS A 39 -9.50 13.18 -1.04
N LEU A 40 -9.93 12.10 -0.41
CA LEU A 40 -10.81 11.08 -0.97
C LEU A 40 -12.29 11.46 -0.79
N ALA A 41 -13.16 10.77 -1.52
CA ALA A 41 -14.61 11.00 -1.49
C ALA A 41 -15.24 10.71 -0.12
N ASP A 42 -14.63 9.81 0.66
CA ASP A 42 -15.03 9.46 2.03
C ASP A 42 -14.47 10.43 3.09
N GLY A 43 -13.73 11.45 2.67
CA GLY A 43 -13.13 12.45 3.55
C GLY A 43 -11.75 12.09 4.09
N ASN A 44 -11.26 10.87 3.87
CA ASN A 44 -9.89 10.48 4.21
C ASN A 44 -8.88 11.25 3.36
N VAL A 45 -7.67 11.44 3.90
CA VAL A 45 -6.58 12.13 3.19
C VAL A 45 -5.43 11.15 3.00
N LEU A 46 -5.03 10.96 1.75
CA LEU A 46 -3.75 10.32 1.43
C LEU A 46 -2.68 11.40 1.56
N SER A 47 -1.67 11.18 2.41
CA SER A 47 -0.55 12.13 2.57
C SER A 47 0.39 12.08 1.36
N SER A 48 0.45 10.92 0.71
CA SER A 48 1.27 10.66 -0.47
C SER A 48 0.77 9.39 -1.17
N ALA A 49 0.95 9.29 -2.48
CA ALA A 49 0.68 8.04 -3.18
C ALA A 49 1.49 7.95 -4.49
N TRP A 50 2.09 6.80 -4.76
CA TRP A 50 2.89 6.59 -5.96
C TRP A 50 2.84 5.16 -6.48
N ILE A 51 3.16 5.03 -7.76
CA ILE A 51 3.32 3.75 -8.47
C ILE A 51 4.72 3.73 -9.07
N GLY A 52 5.55 2.78 -8.66
CA GLY A 52 6.88 2.55 -9.23
C GLY A 52 6.76 2.07 -10.67
N GLU A 53 7.37 2.80 -11.61
CA GLU A 53 7.22 2.52 -13.05
C GLU A 53 7.69 1.10 -13.44
N LEU A 54 8.80 0.63 -12.85
CA LEU A 54 9.41 -0.66 -13.17
C LEU A 54 8.83 -1.82 -12.36
N SER A 55 8.73 -1.65 -11.04
CA SER A 55 8.25 -2.70 -10.14
C SER A 55 6.73 -2.84 -10.16
N GLY A 56 6.00 -1.78 -10.53
CA GLY A 56 4.55 -1.70 -10.31
C GLY A 56 4.18 -1.64 -8.84
N GLN A 57 5.15 -1.55 -7.93
CA GLN A 57 4.91 -1.36 -6.50
C GLN A 57 4.11 -0.08 -6.29
N ILE A 58 3.07 -0.17 -5.47
CA ILE A 58 2.29 0.97 -5.07
C ILE A 58 2.55 1.22 -3.60
N ASP A 59 2.79 2.46 -3.26
CA ASP A 59 2.96 2.89 -1.88
C ASP A 59 2.07 4.10 -1.65
N ILE A 60 1.37 4.09 -0.52
CA ILE A 60 0.38 5.07 -0.15
C ILE A 60 0.63 5.46 1.30
N GLY A 61 0.96 6.73 1.54
CA GLY A 61 0.93 7.31 2.87
C GLY A 61 -0.49 7.80 3.19
N VAL A 62 -0.96 7.53 4.39
CA VAL A 62 -2.27 7.98 4.88
C VAL A 62 -2.03 9.13 5.86
N ALA A 63 -2.89 10.15 5.86
CA ALA A 63 -2.85 11.17 6.89
C ALA A 63 -3.27 10.57 8.24
N ALA A 64 -2.68 11.07 9.32
CA ALA A 64 -3.02 10.62 10.67
C ALA A 64 -4.50 10.84 11.01
N GLU A 65 -5.14 11.86 10.41
CA GLU A 65 -6.56 12.13 10.57
C GLU A 65 -7.22 12.50 9.22
N PRO A 66 -8.46 12.04 8.95
CA PRO A 66 -9.25 11.14 9.79
C PRO A 66 -8.67 9.72 9.82
N CYS A 67 -8.59 9.16 11.02
CA CYS A 67 -7.94 7.88 11.29
C CYS A 67 -8.73 6.67 10.75
N VAL A 68 -8.05 5.77 10.02
CA VAL A 68 -8.60 4.48 9.57
C VAL A 68 -8.17 3.37 10.53
N SER A 69 -9.13 2.58 11.05
CA SER A 69 -8.87 1.45 11.95
C SER A 69 -8.08 0.32 11.24
N PRO A 70 -6.93 -0.10 11.80
CA PRO A 70 -6.16 -1.24 11.32
C PRO A 70 -6.93 -2.55 11.34
N GLU A 71 -7.77 -2.79 12.34
CA GLU A 71 -8.58 -4.01 12.47
C GLU A 71 -9.62 -4.11 11.35
N LEU A 72 -10.25 -2.98 11.00
CA LEU A 72 -11.20 -2.94 9.89
C LEU A 72 -10.51 -3.26 8.56
N ALA A 73 -9.36 -2.63 8.29
CA ALA A 73 -8.60 -2.88 7.06
C ALA A 73 -8.02 -4.30 7.02
N ALA A 74 -7.55 -4.83 8.15
CA ALA A 74 -7.10 -6.22 8.26
C ALA A 74 -8.22 -7.19 7.88
N GLY A 75 -9.46 -6.91 8.29
CA GLY A 75 -10.64 -7.68 7.92
C GLY A 75 -10.92 -7.70 6.41
N TRP A 76 -10.68 -6.58 5.71
CA TRP A 76 -10.88 -6.50 4.25
C TRP A 76 -9.91 -7.39 3.46
N ILE A 77 -8.65 -7.44 3.90
CA ILE A 77 -7.60 -8.17 3.17
C ILE A 77 -7.29 -9.55 3.77
N GLY A 78 -7.90 -9.89 4.91
CA GLY A 78 -7.61 -11.12 5.64
C GLY A 78 -6.21 -11.17 6.26
N ALA A 79 -5.66 -10.02 6.64
CA ALA A 79 -4.32 -9.91 7.22
C ALA A 79 -4.31 -10.11 8.73
N ARG A 80 -3.15 -10.52 9.25
CA ARG A 80 -2.84 -10.50 10.70
C ARG A 80 -1.70 -9.52 10.94
N GLY A 81 -1.81 -8.78 12.05
CA GLY A 81 -0.83 -7.78 12.45
C GLY A 81 0.20 -8.34 13.41
N GLU A 82 1.47 -8.06 13.16
CA GLU A 82 2.57 -8.33 14.07
C GLU A 82 3.27 -7.01 14.42
N ALA A 83 3.67 -6.84 15.68
CA ALA A 83 4.40 -5.65 16.09
C ALA A 83 5.84 -5.71 15.56
N THR A 84 6.29 -4.61 14.97
CA THR A 84 7.63 -4.51 14.38
C THR A 84 8.50 -3.59 15.23
N LEU A 85 9.55 -4.14 15.82
CA LEU A 85 10.63 -3.37 16.44
C LEU A 85 11.78 -3.23 15.45
N ASP A 86 12.42 -2.06 15.39
CA ASP A 86 13.67 -1.93 14.64
C ASP A 86 14.86 -2.55 15.40
N ALA A 87 16.04 -2.56 14.76
CA ALA A 87 17.26 -3.13 15.32
C ALA A 87 17.72 -2.45 16.64
N HIS A 88 17.16 -1.29 16.97
CA HIS A 88 17.42 -0.55 18.20
C HIS A 88 16.30 -0.70 19.24
N GLY A 89 15.29 -1.55 18.98
CA GLY A 89 14.15 -1.78 19.86
C GLY A 89 13.08 -0.68 19.80
N VAL A 90 13.14 0.22 18.81
CA VAL A 90 12.13 1.26 18.64
C VAL A 90 10.92 0.67 17.94
N ASP A 91 9.75 0.92 18.51
CA ASP A 91 8.47 0.54 17.91
C ASP A 91 8.23 1.29 16.60
N ARG A 92 8.05 0.52 15.52
CA ARG A 92 7.75 1.04 14.18
C ARG A 92 6.29 0.84 13.80
N GLY A 93 5.43 0.47 14.75
CA GLY A 93 4.05 0.12 14.50
C GLY A 93 3.85 -1.39 14.37
N LYS A 94 2.61 -1.77 14.11
CA LYS A 94 2.25 -3.10 13.63
C LYS A 94 2.22 -3.14 12.12
N THR A 95 2.80 -4.20 11.55
CA THR A 95 2.71 -4.53 10.12
C THR A 95 1.66 -5.60 9.93
N TYR A 96 0.72 -5.36 9.02
CA TYR A 96 -0.31 -6.30 8.59
C TYR A 96 -0.03 -6.70 7.16
N GLN A 97 -0.04 -7.99 6.86
CA GLN A 97 0.21 -8.47 5.50
C GLN A 97 -0.77 -9.57 5.07
N ALA A 98 -1.13 -9.56 3.80
CA ALA A 98 -1.88 -10.62 3.14
C ALA A 98 -1.37 -10.82 1.71
N GLN A 99 -1.49 -12.05 1.21
CA GLN A 99 -1.06 -12.43 -0.14
C GLN A 99 -2.17 -13.22 -0.84
N GLY A 100 -2.46 -12.86 -2.08
CA GLY A 100 -3.45 -13.54 -2.91
C GLY A 100 -3.60 -12.90 -4.28
N ALA A 101 -4.23 -13.62 -5.21
CA ALA A 101 -4.66 -13.13 -6.53
C ALA A 101 -3.60 -12.47 -7.44
N GLY A 102 -2.32 -12.52 -7.11
CA GLY A 102 -1.21 -11.94 -7.89
C GLY A 102 -0.45 -10.85 -7.14
N VAL A 103 -0.85 -10.56 -5.90
CA VAL A 103 -0.36 -9.41 -5.14
C VAL A 103 -0.10 -9.77 -3.67
N ARG A 104 0.82 -9.04 -3.06
CA ARG A 104 0.94 -8.90 -1.60
C ARG A 104 0.51 -7.49 -1.21
N VAL A 105 -0.36 -7.38 -0.22
CA VAL A 105 -0.75 -6.11 0.39
C VAL A 105 -0.18 -6.09 1.80
N GLU A 106 0.48 -4.99 2.12
CA GLU A 106 1.03 -4.67 3.43
C GLU A 106 0.48 -3.33 3.88
N PHE A 107 0.21 -3.17 5.16
CA PHE A 107 0.02 -1.85 5.74
C PHE A 107 0.60 -1.76 7.14
N THR A 108 1.09 -0.59 7.49
CA THR A 108 1.65 -0.30 8.81
C THR A 108 0.72 0.61 9.59
N THR A 109 0.86 0.57 10.92
CA THR A 109 0.12 1.42 11.82
C THR A 109 1.01 2.48 12.44
N THR A 110 0.41 3.56 12.94
CA THR A 110 1.13 4.56 13.73
C THR A 110 1.83 3.90 14.93
N PRO A 111 3.11 4.22 15.20
CA PRO A 111 3.84 3.70 16.36
C PRO A 111 3.13 3.97 17.69
N SER A 112 3.41 3.13 18.69
CA SER A 112 2.97 3.21 20.09
C SER A 112 1.46 3.05 20.33
N THR A 113 0.61 3.59 19.46
CA THR A 113 -0.85 3.53 19.62
C THR A 113 -1.46 2.41 18.81
N TYR A 114 -0.88 2.09 17.64
CA TYR A 114 -1.42 1.15 16.65
C TYR A 114 -2.86 1.44 16.23
N ARG A 115 -3.32 2.70 16.39
CA ARG A 115 -4.74 3.05 16.22
C ARG A 115 -5.11 3.40 14.79
N CYS A 116 -4.15 3.89 14.02
CA CYS A 116 -4.37 4.39 12.67
C CYS A 116 -3.44 3.70 11.69
N ILE A 117 -3.90 3.47 10.48
CA ILE A 117 -3.05 3.12 9.35
C ILE A 117 -2.16 4.32 9.02
N ASP A 118 -0.86 4.07 8.86
CA ASP A 118 0.15 5.06 8.50
C ASP A 118 0.53 4.94 7.03
N SER A 119 0.75 3.72 6.56
CA SER A 119 1.09 3.45 5.17
C SER A 119 0.48 2.15 4.66
N ILE A 120 0.27 2.08 3.34
CA ILE A 120 -0.17 0.90 2.62
C ILE A 120 0.80 0.66 1.46
N ASN A 121 1.30 -0.56 1.34
CA ASN A 121 2.19 -0.99 0.28
C ASN A 121 1.56 -2.18 -0.46
N ILE A 122 1.55 -2.12 -1.79
CA ILE A 122 1.03 -3.19 -2.65
C ILE A 122 2.16 -3.62 -3.58
N TYR A 123 2.47 -4.90 -3.53
CA TYR A 123 3.52 -5.55 -4.31
C TYR A 123 2.88 -6.52 -5.29
N PRO A 124 2.74 -6.16 -6.57
CA PRO A 124 2.42 -7.13 -7.61
C PRO A 124 3.53 -8.17 -7.72
N PHE A 125 3.17 -9.42 -8.01
CA PHE A 125 4.17 -10.44 -8.30
C PHE A 125 4.69 -10.33 -9.72
N ASP A 126 6.00 -10.26 -9.81
CA ASP A 126 6.73 -10.54 -11.03
C ASP A 126 6.60 -12.02 -11.35
N ASP A 127 6.23 -12.32 -12.59
CA ASP A 127 6.42 -13.65 -13.15
C ASP A 127 7.87 -13.72 -13.64
N PRO A 128 8.78 -14.45 -12.96
CA PRO A 128 10.17 -14.55 -13.38
C PRO A 128 10.36 -15.40 -14.65
N ARG A 129 9.29 -15.88 -15.30
CA ARG A 129 9.36 -16.77 -16.48
C ARG A 129 8.99 -16.10 -17.82
N GLN A 130 9.07 -14.78 -17.92
CA GLN A 130 8.96 -14.06 -19.19
C GLN A 130 10.29 -13.41 -19.58
#